data_AF-A0A009R3U7-F1
#
_entry.id   AF-A0A009R3U7-F1
#
_cell.length_a   1.000
_cell.length_b   1.000
_cell.length_c   1.000
_cell.angle_alpha   90.00
_cell.angle_beta   90.00
_cell.angle_gamma   90.00
#
_symmetry.space_group_name_H-M   'P 1'
#
loop_
_entity.id
_entity.type
_entity.pdbx_description
1 polymer ?
#
loop_
_entity_poly.entity_id
_entity_poly.type
_entity_poly.pdbx_seq_one_letter_code
_entity_poly.pdbx_strand_id
1 'polypeptide(L)'
;MNFGALNRQGGQRRLNVAITRARQGLHVFSALSPEEINLARTNSEGVRDLKDFLVFARSGQLHLNYVDQNKQQTKKEFVQYLQNRLQEKGWSVDLGIGQGDSCVDLAIKDDLHADS
;
A
#
# COMPACT_ATOMS: atom_id res chain seq x y z
N MET A 1 18.85 -19.10 0.43
CA MET A 1 17.94 -19.83 -0.47
C MET A 1 18.08 -19.28 -1.88
N ASN A 2 17.80 -20.10 -2.90
CA ASN A 2 17.83 -19.71 -4.30
C ASN A 2 16.43 -19.90 -4.93
N PHE A 3 15.74 -18.79 -5.15
CA PHE A 3 14.47 -18.64 -5.85
C PHE A 3 14.65 -18.36 -7.36
N GLY A 4 15.83 -18.69 -7.91
CA GLY A 4 16.12 -18.64 -9.32
C GLY A 4 15.97 -17.23 -9.91
N ALA A 5 15.04 -17.06 -10.85
CA ALA A 5 14.83 -15.80 -11.54
C ALA A 5 14.38 -14.65 -10.60
N LEU A 6 13.83 -14.97 -9.43
CA LEU A 6 13.43 -13.99 -8.42
C LEU A 6 14.62 -13.42 -7.63
N ASN A 7 15.78 -14.08 -7.60
CA ASN A 7 16.98 -13.54 -6.94
C ASN A 7 17.71 -12.49 -7.78
N ARG A 8 17.39 -12.39 -9.08
CA ARG A 8 18.06 -11.47 -10.01
C ARG A 8 17.42 -10.10 -9.95
N GLN A 9 18.16 -9.07 -10.36
CA GLN A 9 17.63 -7.73 -10.54
C GLN A 9 16.41 -7.75 -11.48
N GLY A 10 15.33 -7.07 -11.09
CA GLY A 10 14.06 -7.10 -11.80
C GLY A 10 13.23 -8.38 -11.57
N GLY A 11 13.63 -9.25 -10.64
CA GLY A 11 12.88 -10.44 -10.23
C GLY A 11 11.44 -10.13 -9.79
N GLN A 12 11.23 -8.99 -9.13
CA GLN A 12 9.90 -8.51 -8.75
C GLN A 12 8.94 -8.35 -9.93
N ARG A 13 9.45 -7.93 -11.10
CA ARG A 13 8.62 -7.79 -12.31
C ARG A 13 8.12 -9.14 -12.79
N ARG A 14 8.93 -10.20 -12.66
CA ARG A 14 8.52 -11.57 -13.01
C ARG A 14 7.43 -12.07 -12.07
N LEU A 15 7.58 -11.82 -10.78
CA LEU A 15 6.55 -12.14 -9.79
C LEU A 15 5.24 -11.41 -10.11
N ASN A 16 5.29 -10.10 -10.37
CA ASN A 16 4.12 -9.31 -10.73
C ASN A 16 3.41 -9.84 -11.98
N VAL A 17 4.16 -10.21 -13.03
CA VAL A 17 3.56 -10.80 -14.23
C VAL A 17 2.90 -12.14 -13.91
N ALA A 18 3.52 -12.99 -13.09
CA ALA A 18 2.93 -14.27 -12.71
C ALA A 18 1.59 -14.09 -11.97
N ILE A 19 1.50 -13.08 -11.09
CA ILE A 19 0.29 -12.78 -10.31
C ILE A 19 -0.79 -12.10 -11.18
N THR A 20 -0.44 -11.01 -11.87
CA THR A 20 -1.41 -10.16 -12.59
C THR A 20 -2.00 -10.79 -13.85
N ARG A 21 -1.41 -11.88 -14.35
CA ARG A 21 -1.95 -12.63 -15.51
C ARG A 21 -3.13 -13.51 -15.15
N ALA A 22 -3.38 -13.77 -13.87
CA ALA A 22 -4.57 -14.50 -13.43
C ALA A 22 -5.84 -13.70 -13.75
N ARG A 23 -6.77 -14.28 -14.52
CA ARG A 23 -8.00 -13.59 -14.97
C ARG A 23 -9.22 -13.81 -14.09
N GLN A 24 -9.21 -14.87 -13.28
CA GLN A 24 -10.38 -15.31 -12.50
C GLN A 24 -10.02 -15.53 -11.02
N GLY A 25 -8.84 -16.08 -10.76
CA GLY A 25 -8.34 -16.32 -9.41
C GLY A 25 -6.95 -16.93 -9.45
N LEU A 26 -6.29 -16.93 -8.31
CA LEU A 26 -4.93 -17.43 -8.13
C LEU A 26 -4.92 -18.44 -6.98
N HIS A 27 -4.57 -19.68 -7.28
CA HIS A 27 -4.29 -20.71 -6.26
C HIS A 27 -2.78 -20.82 -6.08
N VAL A 28 -2.32 -20.65 -4.85
CA VAL A 28 -0.88 -20.67 -4.51
C VAL A 28 -0.55 -21.98 -3.82
N PHE A 29 0.37 -22.73 -4.42
CA PHE A 29 0.97 -23.92 -3.80
C PHE A 29 2.42 -23.61 -3.47
N SER A 30 2.80 -23.83 -2.22
CA SER A 30 4.16 -23.59 -1.76
C SER A 30 4.58 -24.71 -0.81
N ALA A 31 5.81 -25.20 -1.00
CA ALA A 31 6.46 -26.10 -0.04
C ALA A 31 7.15 -25.34 1.10
N LEU A 32 7.10 -24.01 1.07
CA LEU A 32 7.76 -23.11 2.02
C LEU A 32 6.73 -22.14 2.62
N SER A 33 6.83 -21.90 3.92
CA SER A 33 6.12 -20.84 4.62
C SER A 33 6.83 -19.48 4.47
N PRO A 34 6.11 -18.35 4.60
CA PRO A 34 6.73 -17.02 4.58
C PRO A 34 7.84 -16.83 5.63
N GLU A 35 7.69 -17.46 6.80
CA GLU A 35 8.64 -17.37 7.92
C GLU A 35 9.99 -17.99 7.58
N GLU A 36 10.02 -19.01 6.73
CA GLU A 36 11.24 -19.66 6.28
C GLU A 36 12.07 -18.76 5.35
N ILE A 37 11.46 -17.74 4.73
CA ILE A 37 12.16 -16.78 3.87
C ILE A 37 12.90 -15.75 4.74
N ASN A 38 14.20 -16.01 4.93
CA ASN A 38 15.10 -15.11 5.63
C ASN A 38 15.64 -13.99 4.71
N LEU A 39 15.06 -12.80 4.85
CA LEU A 39 15.45 -11.61 4.09
C LEU A 39 16.80 -11.01 4.50
N ALA A 40 17.31 -11.26 5.71
CA ALA A 40 18.63 -10.79 6.12
C ALA A 40 19.77 -11.41 5.28
N ARG A 41 19.48 -12.50 4.56
CA ARG A 41 20.42 -13.23 3.72
C ARG A 41 20.30 -12.88 2.23
N THR A 42 19.45 -11.93 1.84
CA THR A 42 19.27 -11.55 0.44
C THR A 42 18.76 -10.12 0.27
N ASN A 43 19.36 -9.37 -0.67
CA ASN A 43 18.89 -8.04 -1.05
C ASN A 43 17.93 -8.06 -2.26
N SER A 44 17.44 -9.24 -2.66
CA SER A 44 16.55 -9.31 -3.82
C SER A 44 15.14 -8.81 -3.47
N GLU A 45 14.73 -7.74 -4.14
CA GLU A 45 13.37 -7.21 -4.10
C GLU A 45 12.34 -8.27 -4.47
N GLY A 46 12.59 -9.08 -5.51
CA GLY A 46 11.68 -10.15 -5.91
C GLY A 46 11.48 -11.25 -4.85
N VAL A 47 12.46 -11.47 -3.97
CA VAL A 47 12.34 -12.43 -2.86
C VAL A 47 11.58 -11.81 -1.68
N ARG A 48 11.76 -10.50 -1.45
CA ARG A 48 10.96 -9.75 -0.48
C ARG A 48 9.49 -9.76 -0.87
N ASP A 49 9.18 -9.41 -2.11
CA ASP A 49 7.81 -9.38 -2.62
C ASP A 49 7.15 -10.76 -2.58
N LEU A 50 7.91 -11.83 -2.86
CA LEU A 50 7.41 -13.20 -2.73
C LEU A 50 7.00 -13.52 -1.29
N LYS A 51 7.82 -13.12 -0.31
CA LYS A 51 7.51 -13.33 1.11
C LYS A 51 6.21 -12.62 1.48
N ASP A 52 6.09 -11.34 1.13
CA ASP A 52 4.92 -10.52 1.45
C ASP A 52 3.66 -11.07 0.77
N PHE A 53 3.79 -11.52 -0.49
CA PHE A 53 2.72 -12.17 -1.22
C PHE A 53 2.26 -13.48 -0.56
N LEU A 54 3.18 -14.32 -0.07
CA LEU A 54 2.80 -15.56 0.64
C LEU A 54 2.13 -15.28 1.98
N VAL A 55 2.52 -14.22 2.69
CA VAL A 55 1.80 -13.79 3.91
C VAL A 55 0.37 -13.40 3.54
N PHE A 56 0.20 -12.56 2.51
CA PHE A 56 -1.11 -12.13 2.02
C PHE A 56 -1.97 -13.32 1.58
N ALA A 57 -1.42 -14.24 0.79
CA ALA A 57 -2.15 -15.42 0.31
C ALA A 57 -2.65 -16.32 1.45
N ARG A 58 -1.96 -16.33 2.60
CA ARG A 58 -2.33 -17.11 3.78
C ARG A 58 -3.36 -16.42 4.67
N SER A 59 -3.19 -15.12 4.95
CA SER A 59 -4.03 -14.39 5.92
C SER A 59 -5.17 -13.58 5.27
N GLY A 60 -5.12 -13.35 3.96
CA GLY A 60 -5.96 -12.37 3.28
C GLY A 60 -5.65 -10.92 3.67
N GLN A 61 -4.69 -10.71 4.57
CA GLN A 61 -4.30 -9.39 5.07
C GLN A 61 -3.03 -8.96 4.35
N LEU A 62 -3.14 -7.86 3.63
CA LEU A 62 -2.00 -7.12 3.14
C LEU A 62 -1.37 -6.45 4.38
N HIS A 63 -0.33 -7.07 4.93
CA HIS A 63 0.54 -6.39 5.89
C HIS A 63 1.36 -5.34 5.13
N LEU A 64 0.70 -4.25 4.72
CA LEU A 64 1.33 -3.03 4.23
C LEU A 64 2.04 -2.32 5.40
N ASN A 65 2.84 -3.06 6.18
CA ASN A 65 3.66 -2.48 7.24
C ASN A 65 4.93 -1.85 6.67
N TYR A 66 4.97 -1.61 5.36
CA TYR A 66 5.92 -0.71 4.71
C TYR A 66 5.26 0.63 4.37
N VAL A 67 4.31 1.11 5.18
CA VAL A 67 4.13 2.56 5.24
C VAL A 67 5.25 3.08 6.11
N ASP A 68 6.27 3.63 5.46
CA ASP A 68 7.33 4.40 6.10
C ASP A 68 6.65 5.37 7.08
N GLN A 69 6.85 5.15 8.38
CA GLN A 69 6.21 5.96 9.44
C GLN A 69 6.52 7.44 9.22
N ASN A 70 7.70 7.75 8.66
CA ASN A 70 8.05 9.10 8.24
C ASN A 70 7.11 9.61 7.13
N LYS A 71 6.77 8.81 6.13
CA LYS A 71 5.82 9.23 5.08
C LYS A 71 4.41 9.47 5.63
N GLN A 72 3.94 8.67 6.60
CA GLN A 72 2.64 8.95 7.23
C GLN A 72 2.68 10.24 8.02
N GLN A 73 3.75 10.47 8.79
CA GLN A 73 3.95 11.68 9.55
C GLN A 73 4.03 12.91 8.62
N THR A 74 4.85 12.85 7.56
CA THR A 74 4.95 13.91 6.55
C THR A 74 3.62 14.15 5.84
N LYS A 75 2.86 13.10 5.51
CA LYS A 75 1.52 13.23 4.92
C LYS A 75 0.58 13.97 5.87
N LYS A 76 0.57 13.60 7.15
CA LYS A 76 -0.27 14.24 8.17
C LYS A 76 0.08 15.72 8.35
N GLU A 77 1.37 16.04 8.46
CA GLU A 77 1.87 17.41 8.55
C GLU A 77 1.48 18.25 7.34
N PHE A 78 1.61 17.68 6.13
CA PHE A 78 1.21 18.33 4.89
C PHE A 78 -0.31 18.59 4.83
N VAL A 79 -1.12 17.61 5.20
CA VAL A 79 -2.59 17.74 5.24
C VAL A 79 -3.03 18.81 6.24
N GLN A 80 -2.41 18.85 7.43
CA GLN A 80 -2.66 19.89 8.45
C GLN A 80 -2.24 21.28 7.96
N TYR A 81 -1.09 21.39 7.28
CA TYR A 81 -0.66 22.64 6.68
C TYR A 81 -1.69 23.18 5.67
N LEU A 82 -2.19 22.31 4.78
CA LEU A 82 -3.22 22.69 3.81
C LEU A 82 -4.53 23.10 4.47
N GLN A 83 -4.98 22.36 5.48
CA GLN A 83 -6.18 22.71 6.25
C GLN A 83 -6.07 24.12 6.82
N ASN A 84 -4.98 24.44 7.52
CA ASN A 84 -4.76 25.75 8.12
C ASN A 84 -4.76 26.86 7.06
N ARG A 85 -4.06 26.66 5.94
CA ARG A 85 -4.00 27.65 4.85
C ARG A 85 -5.34 27.91 4.18
N LEU A 86 -6.19 26.90 4.08
CA LEU A 86 -7.52 27.02 3.50
C LEU A 86 -8.48 27.68 4.49
N GLN A 87 -8.41 27.35 5.78
CA GLN A 87 -9.17 27.99 6.84
C GLN A 87 -8.80 29.46 7.02
N GLU A 88 -7.51 29.81 6.93
CA GLU A 88 -7.03 31.21 6.91
C GLU A 88 -7.67 32.03 5.76
N LYS A 89 -7.99 31.36 4.65
CA LYS A 89 -8.68 31.97 3.50
C LYS A 89 -10.21 31.98 3.64
N GLY A 90 -10.75 31.50 4.75
CA GLY A 90 -12.19 31.46 5.04
C GLY A 90 -12.92 30.21 4.54
N TRP A 91 -12.21 29.18 4.07
CA TRP A 91 -12.84 27.93 3.64
C TRP A 91 -13.08 26.99 4.83
N SER A 92 -14.23 26.33 4.85
CA SER A 92 -14.50 25.23 5.77
C SER A 92 -13.91 23.94 5.21
N VAL A 93 -13.05 23.28 5.99
CA VAL A 93 -12.26 22.13 5.53
C VAL A 93 -12.35 20.97 6.51
N ASP A 94 -12.84 19.84 6.01
CA ASP A 94 -12.94 18.57 6.73
C ASP A 94 -11.83 17.61 6.27
N LEU A 95 -11.40 16.74 7.18
CA LEU A 95 -10.34 15.75 6.93
C LEU A 95 -10.90 14.33 6.93
N GLY A 96 -10.34 13.47 6.07
CA GLY A 96 -10.61 12.03 6.13
C GLY A 96 -12.06 11.64 5.82
N ILE A 97 -12.71 12.33 4.88
CA ILE A 97 -14.10 12.06 4.51
C ILE A 97 -14.19 10.81 3.60
N GLY A 98 -15.05 9.86 3.95
CA GLY A 98 -15.30 8.65 3.15
C GLY A 98 -15.63 7.42 4.00
N GLN A 99 -15.61 6.24 3.38
CA GLN A 99 -15.88 4.96 4.05
C GLN A 99 -14.82 3.92 3.68
N GLY A 100 -14.33 3.19 4.69
CA GLY A 100 -13.34 2.12 4.51
C GLY A 100 -12.04 2.65 3.91
N ASP A 101 -11.56 1.99 2.86
CA ASP A 101 -10.30 2.32 2.19
C ASP A 101 -10.40 3.48 1.18
N SER A 102 -11.60 4.06 1.00
CA SER A 102 -11.89 5.10 -0.01
C SER A 102 -12.08 6.49 0.60
N CYS A 103 -11.27 6.87 1.59
CA CYS A 103 -11.33 8.20 2.19
C CYS A 103 -10.50 9.21 1.39
N VAL A 104 -11.04 10.42 1.21
CA VAL A 104 -10.29 11.58 0.73
C VAL A 104 -9.58 12.27 1.89
N ASP A 105 -8.37 12.77 1.65
CA ASP A 105 -7.56 13.38 2.69
C ASP A 105 -8.12 14.73 3.18
N LEU A 106 -8.63 15.55 2.26
CA LEU A 106 -9.20 16.88 2.50
C LEU A 106 -10.48 17.05 1.68
N ALA A 107 -11.52 17.63 2.29
CA ALA A 107 -12.75 18.04 1.62
C ALA A 107 -13.05 19.50 1.98
N ILE A 108 -13.43 20.31 1.00
CA ILE A 108 -13.87 21.68 1.20
C ILE A 108 -15.39 21.68 1.13
N LYS A 109 -16.03 22.23 2.15
CA LYS A 109 -17.48 22.42 2.14
C LYS A 109 -17.82 23.66 1.33
N ASP A 110 -18.60 23.49 0.26
CA ASP A 110 -19.15 24.59 -0.51
C ASP A 110 -20.56 24.89 0.00
N ASP A 111 -20.73 26.04 0.68
CA ASP A 111 -22.03 26.50 1.16
C ASP A 111 -22.81 27.29 0.08
N LEU A 112 -22.21 27.56 -1.10
CA LEU A 112 -22.85 28.31 -2.20
C LEU A 112 -23.71 27.45 -3.13
N HIS A 113 -23.65 26.12 -2.98
CA HIS A 113 -24.49 25.15 -3.68
C HIS A 113 -25.15 24.19 -2.68
N ALA A 114 -25.76 24.73 -1.61
CA ALA A 114 -26.78 23.99 -0.89
C ALA A 114 -28.01 23.89 -1.80
N ASP A 115 -28.08 22.81 -2.59
CA ASP A 115 -29.23 22.51 -3.44
C ASP A 115 -30.52 22.65 -2.62
N SER A 116 -31.44 23.42 -3.22
CA SER A 116 -32.83 23.62 -2.78
C SER A 116 -33.66 22.35 -2.88
#